data_AF-A0A426UXX8-F1
#
_entry.id   AF-A0A426UXX8-F1
#
_cell.length_a   1.000
_cell.length_b   1.000
_cell.length_c   1.000
_cell.angle_alpha   90.00
_cell.angle_beta   90.00
_cell.angle_gamma   90.00
#
_symmetry.space_group_name_H-M   'P 1'
#
loop_
_entity.id
_entity.type
_entity.pdbx_description
1 polymer ?
#
loop_
_entity_poly.entity_id
_entity_poly.type
_entity_poly.pdbx_seq_one_letter_code
_entity_poly.pdbx_strand_id
1 'polypeptide(L)'
;MTMVSVEISEDLYQYIQKHAVPLEDSVDSVLKRLLGLDKAKVAALAAEAPAQPSGTTEHGALQPLVTAGLLNEGDELRWHRAKKGVTFDAKVGPNGTIELDDGQLFESPSGAAVAVAGGNHPGWDVWSHLRSGMTLSQLRSMLNSANDQPTDLSDDWKSQLKMVLSRLPHGAWTSYGDLGRLLGRNPRELGLHLSTTEITNAHRVLQHNGRISPGFHWVGTDRGDVRVLLRREGVLPQRGSVADPSQRLSLESLRKLLQH
;
A
#
# COMPACT_ATOMS: atom_id res chain seq x y z
N MET A 1 -18.83 2.06 13.37
CA MET A 1 -17.36 1.90 13.42
C MET A 1 -16.98 0.83 12.41
N THR A 2 -16.23 1.20 11.38
CA THR A 2 -15.58 0.26 10.47
C THR A 2 -14.39 -0.37 11.20
N MET A 3 -14.36 -1.69 11.30
CA MET A 3 -13.26 -2.42 11.92
C MET A 3 -12.23 -2.72 10.84
N VAL A 4 -11.00 -2.24 11.02
CA VAL A 4 -9.87 -2.51 10.12
C VAL A 4 -8.97 -3.52 10.81
N SER A 5 -8.60 -4.59 10.12
CA SER A 5 -7.64 -5.57 10.62
C SER A 5 -6.23 -5.00 10.51
N VAL A 6 -5.49 -4.97 11.62
CA VAL A 6 -4.10 -4.47 11.69
C VAL A 6 -3.24 -5.58 12.29
N GLU A 7 -2.14 -5.94 11.62
CA GLU A 7 -1.16 -6.89 12.13
C GLU A 7 -0.14 -6.16 13.02
N ILE A 8 0.06 -6.65 14.23
CA ILE A 8 1.05 -6.14 15.19
C ILE A 8 1.99 -7.27 15.63
N SER A 9 3.18 -6.92 16.12
CA SER A 9 4.11 -7.92 16.66
C SER A 9 3.56 -8.59 17.93
N GLU A 10 3.94 -9.83 18.17
CA GLU A 10 3.54 -10.60 19.36
C GLU A 10 3.91 -9.87 20.66
N ASP A 11 5.12 -9.30 20.75
CA ASP A 11 5.56 -8.54 21.92
C ASP A 11 4.67 -7.32 22.19
N LEU A 12 4.20 -6.65 21.12
CA LEU A 12 3.30 -5.50 21.24
C LEU A 12 1.89 -5.94 21.63
N TYR A 13 1.42 -7.07 21.10
CA TYR A 13 0.14 -7.66 21.50
C TYR A 13 0.13 -8.03 22.98
N GLN A 14 1.20 -8.68 23.47
CA GLN A 14 1.34 -9.01 24.89
C GLN A 14 1.43 -7.78 25.78
N TYR A 15 2.13 -6.73 25.31
CA TYR A 15 2.17 -5.45 26.00
C TYR A 15 0.76 -4.84 26.12
N ILE A 16 -0.01 -4.80 25.03
CA ILE A 16 -1.39 -4.30 25.04
C ILE A 16 -2.26 -5.14 25.98
N GLN A 17 -2.15 -6.47 25.94
CA GLN A 17 -2.93 -7.37 26.79
C GLN A 17 -2.63 -7.19 28.28
N LYS A 18 -1.36 -6.92 28.64
CA LYS A 18 -0.94 -6.64 30.03
C LYS A 18 -1.52 -5.33 30.58
N HIS A 19 -1.85 -4.39 29.71
CA HIS A 19 -2.43 -3.09 30.04
C HIS A 19 -3.96 -3.03 29.87
N ALA A 20 -4.59 -4.17 29.55
CA ALA A 20 -6.04 -4.31 29.48
C ALA A 20 -6.65 -4.65 30.86
N VAL A 21 -7.79 -4.03 31.21
CA VAL A 21 -8.61 -4.51 32.32
C VAL A 21 -9.46 -5.69 31.81
N PRO A 22 -9.40 -6.88 32.45
CA PRO A 22 -10.14 -8.05 31.99
C PRO A 22 -11.66 -7.80 31.89
N LEU A 23 -12.28 -8.29 30.82
CA LEU A 23 -13.72 -8.23 30.48
C LEU A 23 -14.35 -6.85 30.16
N GLU A 24 -13.68 -5.73 30.45
CA GLU A 24 -14.22 -4.39 30.15
C GLU A 24 -13.57 -3.72 28.93
N ASP A 25 -12.29 -3.98 28.68
CA ASP A 25 -11.54 -3.28 27.65
C ASP A 25 -11.45 -4.07 26.33
N SER A 26 -11.86 -3.44 25.23
CA SER A 26 -11.49 -3.90 23.88
C SER A 26 -10.05 -3.49 23.56
N VAL A 27 -9.38 -4.20 22.65
CA VAL A 27 -8.02 -3.86 22.18
C VAL A 27 -7.94 -2.41 21.68
N ASP A 28 -8.97 -1.94 20.98
CA ASP A 28 -9.10 -0.55 20.52
C ASP A 28 -9.20 0.45 21.69
N SER A 29 -9.90 0.09 22.77
CA SER A 29 -10.01 0.88 23.99
C SER A 29 -8.67 1.05 24.70
N VAL A 30 -7.91 -0.04 24.83
CA VAL A 30 -6.58 -0.03 25.48
C VAL A 30 -5.59 0.78 24.65
N LEU A 31 -5.61 0.60 23.32
CA LEU A 31 -4.76 1.35 22.40
C LEU A 31 -5.02 2.85 22.46
N LYS A 32 -6.29 3.27 22.42
CA LYS A 32 -6.66 4.69 22.53
C LYS A 32 -6.17 5.30 23.85
N ARG A 33 -6.26 4.54 24.95
CA ARG A 33 -5.78 4.97 26.27
C ARG A 33 -4.25 5.06 26.33
N LEU A 34 -3.53 4.03 25.88
CA LEU A 34 -2.06 4.01 25.88
C LEU A 34 -1.46 5.12 25.01
N LEU A 35 -2.14 5.48 23.92
CA LEU A 35 -1.73 6.53 22.99
C LEU A 35 -2.20 7.94 23.42
N GLY A 36 -2.90 8.08 24.55
CA GLY A 36 -3.40 9.38 25.03
C GLY A 36 -4.41 10.04 24.07
N LEU A 37 -5.21 9.23 23.38
CA LEU A 37 -6.24 9.69 22.46
C LEU A 37 -7.56 9.91 23.21
N ASP A 38 -7.74 11.09 23.77
CA ASP A 38 -9.00 11.50 24.42
C ASP A 38 -10.16 11.52 23.42
N LYS A 39 -11.43 11.41 23.86
CA LYS A 39 -12.63 11.50 22.98
C LYS A 39 -12.59 12.71 22.02
N ALA A 40 -12.02 13.83 22.44
CA ALA A 40 -11.82 15.02 21.61
C ALA A 40 -10.71 14.84 20.55
N LYS A 41 -9.62 14.13 20.88
CA LYS A 41 -8.53 13.76 19.97
C LYS A 41 -8.88 12.58 19.07
N VAL A 42 -9.73 11.64 19.51
CA VAL A 42 -10.29 10.55 18.71
C VAL A 42 -11.36 11.08 17.76
N ALA A 43 -12.11 12.12 18.14
CA ALA A 43 -12.96 12.85 17.20
C ALA A 43 -12.12 13.64 16.18
N ALA A 44 -11.02 14.28 16.62
CA ALA A 44 -10.06 14.92 15.71
C ALA A 44 -9.33 13.90 14.81
N LEU A 45 -8.98 12.72 15.31
CA LEU A 45 -8.35 11.62 14.57
C LEU A 45 -9.35 10.77 13.78
N ALA A 46 -10.65 10.85 14.07
CA ALA A 46 -11.72 10.33 13.22
C ALA A 46 -12.08 11.34 12.12
N ALA A 47 -11.84 12.64 12.36
CA ALA A 47 -11.78 13.66 11.32
C ALA A 47 -10.46 13.60 10.51
N GLU A 48 -9.38 13.06 11.09
CA GLU A 48 -8.06 12.86 10.46
C GLU A 48 -7.71 11.38 10.14
N ALA A 49 -8.67 10.46 10.18
CA ALA A 49 -8.56 9.12 9.59
C ALA A 49 -8.96 9.25 8.12
N PRO A 50 -8.21 8.67 7.17
CA PRO A 50 -7.92 9.26 5.86
C PRO A 50 -9.19 9.73 5.15
N ALA A 51 -9.50 11.01 5.32
CA ALA A 51 -10.01 11.79 4.21
C ALA A 51 -8.93 11.64 3.12
N GLN A 52 -9.26 10.91 2.06
CA GLN A 52 -8.53 11.08 0.80
C GLN A 52 -8.49 12.59 0.53
N PRO A 53 -7.33 13.10 0.14
CA PRO A 53 -6.80 14.37 0.59
C PRO A 53 -7.80 15.50 0.45
N SER A 54 -8.21 16.09 1.58
CA SER A 54 -8.66 17.49 1.62
C SER A 54 -7.45 18.39 1.40
N GLY A 55 -6.84 18.26 0.23
CA GLY A 55 -6.03 19.30 -0.38
C GLY A 55 -6.97 20.05 -1.30
N THR A 56 -7.02 21.37 -1.15
CA THR A 56 -7.58 22.30 -2.12
C THR A 56 -7.41 21.83 -3.57
N THR A 57 -8.44 21.24 -4.16
CA THR A 57 -8.55 21.07 -5.60
C THR A 57 -10.02 21.22 -5.94
N GLU A 58 -10.33 22.16 -6.82
CA GLU A 58 -11.65 22.42 -7.39
C GLU A 58 -12.15 21.25 -8.27
N HIS A 59 -11.65 20.02 -8.03
CA HIS A 59 -11.73 18.86 -8.91
C HIS A 59 -12.27 17.63 -8.18
N GLY A 60 -13.34 17.05 -8.71
CA GLY A 60 -14.00 15.86 -8.22
C GLY A 60 -13.23 14.57 -8.56
N ALA A 61 -13.67 13.45 -7.97
CA ALA A 61 -13.00 12.16 -8.06
C ALA A 61 -12.95 11.57 -9.47
N LEU A 62 -13.77 12.04 -10.42
CA LEU A 62 -13.69 11.64 -11.82
C LEU A 62 -12.66 12.44 -12.62
N GLN A 63 -12.06 13.49 -12.03
CA GLN A 63 -11.10 14.35 -12.75
C GLN A 63 -9.95 13.57 -13.39
N PRO A 64 -9.37 12.53 -12.76
CA PRO A 64 -8.33 11.73 -13.40
C PRO A 64 -8.83 10.99 -14.66
N LEU A 65 -10.09 10.54 -14.66
CA LEU A 65 -10.71 9.88 -15.81
C LEU A 65 -11.05 10.88 -16.93
N VAL A 66 -11.48 12.09 -16.56
CA VAL A 66 -11.74 13.17 -17.51
C VAL A 66 -10.44 13.67 -18.15
N THR A 67 -9.41 13.87 -17.35
CA THR A 67 -8.07 14.29 -17.81
C THR A 67 -7.47 13.27 -18.77
N ALA A 68 -7.68 11.98 -18.51
CA ALA A 68 -7.22 10.90 -19.38
C ALA A 68 -8.07 10.70 -20.65
N GLY A 69 -9.17 11.45 -20.81
CA GLY A 69 -10.10 11.33 -21.92
C GLY A 69 -10.92 10.04 -21.92
N LEU A 70 -10.95 9.30 -20.78
CA LEU A 70 -11.78 8.10 -20.61
C LEU A 70 -13.24 8.47 -20.29
N LEU A 71 -13.46 9.65 -19.74
CA LEU A 71 -14.75 10.29 -19.52
C LEU A 71 -14.71 11.71 -20.09
N ASN A 72 -15.86 12.22 -20.52
CA ASN A 72 -16.03 13.62 -20.86
C ASN A 72 -17.06 14.26 -19.93
N GLU A 73 -16.92 15.55 -19.70
CA GLU A 73 -17.97 16.32 -19.04
C GLU A 73 -19.27 16.23 -19.86
N GLY A 74 -20.39 15.98 -19.18
CA GLY A 74 -21.69 15.70 -19.77
C GLY A 74 -21.93 14.24 -20.16
N ASP A 75 -20.96 13.34 -19.99
CA ASP A 75 -21.18 11.91 -20.25
C ASP A 75 -22.18 11.31 -19.24
N GLU A 76 -23.09 10.46 -19.74
CA GLU A 76 -24.15 9.86 -18.94
C GLU A 76 -23.67 8.59 -18.22
N LEU A 77 -23.90 8.56 -16.90
CA LEU A 77 -23.66 7.45 -16.01
C LEU A 77 -25.00 6.85 -15.60
N ARG A 78 -25.12 5.53 -15.69
CA ARG A 78 -26.32 4.79 -15.34
C ARG A 78 -26.01 3.72 -14.31
N TRP A 79 -26.82 3.68 -13.26
CA TRP A 79 -26.82 2.59 -12.31
C TRP A 79 -28.14 1.82 -12.42
N HIS A 80 -28.08 0.58 -12.91
CA HIS A 80 -29.23 -0.30 -13.01
C HIS A 80 -29.31 -1.28 -11.84
N ARG A 81 -30.36 -1.20 -11.02
CA ARG A 81 -30.58 -2.11 -9.89
C ARG A 81 -31.57 -3.21 -10.25
N ALA A 82 -31.06 -4.27 -10.89
CA ALA A 82 -31.87 -5.39 -11.37
C ALA A 82 -32.80 -6.03 -10.33
N LYS A 83 -32.38 -6.11 -9.05
CA LYS A 83 -33.21 -6.67 -7.97
C LYS A 83 -34.39 -5.80 -7.54
N LYS A 84 -34.37 -4.49 -7.85
CA LYS A 84 -35.45 -3.54 -7.54
C LYS A 84 -36.12 -2.93 -8.78
N GLY A 85 -35.60 -3.21 -9.98
CA GLY A 85 -36.10 -2.64 -11.24
C GLY A 85 -35.95 -1.12 -11.34
N VAL A 86 -35.08 -0.51 -10.53
CA VAL A 86 -34.86 0.95 -10.52
C VAL A 86 -33.56 1.25 -11.24
N THR A 87 -33.61 2.24 -12.14
CA THR A 87 -32.44 2.79 -12.82
C THR A 87 -32.24 4.21 -12.33
N PHE A 88 -31.01 4.54 -11.95
CA PHE A 88 -30.60 5.89 -11.63
C PHE A 88 -29.70 6.41 -12.73
N ASP A 89 -30.01 7.58 -13.24
CA ASP A 89 -29.22 8.29 -14.23
C ASP A 89 -28.50 9.45 -13.56
N ALA A 90 -27.24 9.65 -13.95
CA ALA A 90 -26.36 10.71 -13.51
C ALA A 90 -25.52 11.17 -14.71
N LYS A 91 -24.86 12.31 -14.60
CA LYS A 91 -23.97 12.87 -15.62
C LYS A 91 -22.64 13.23 -14.99
N VAL A 92 -21.59 13.24 -15.79
CA VAL A 92 -20.29 13.76 -15.36
C VAL A 92 -20.39 15.29 -15.36
N GLY A 93 -20.32 15.90 -14.19
CA GLY A 93 -20.31 17.35 -14.03
C GLY A 93 -18.94 17.98 -14.29
N PRO A 94 -18.84 19.31 -14.25
CA PRO A 94 -17.60 20.04 -14.49
C PRO A 94 -16.53 19.66 -13.45
N ASN A 95 -15.26 19.63 -13.88
CA ASN A 95 -14.13 19.25 -13.03
C ASN A 95 -14.22 17.83 -12.46
N GLY A 96 -14.92 16.91 -13.12
CA GLY A 96 -14.97 15.51 -12.71
C GLY A 96 -15.83 15.25 -11.48
N THR A 97 -16.85 16.07 -11.25
CA THR A 97 -17.94 15.78 -10.31
C THR A 97 -18.99 14.87 -10.97
N ILE A 98 -19.96 14.40 -10.19
CA ILE A 98 -21.13 13.67 -10.66
C ILE A 98 -22.36 14.51 -10.40
N GLU A 99 -23.06 14.88 -11.46
CA GLU A 99 -24.34 15.56 -11.43
C GLU A 99 -25.45 14.51 -11.45
N LEU A 100 -26.31 14.51 -10.45
CA LEU A 100 -27.52 13.67 -10.45
C LEU A 100 -28.65 14.34 -11.23
N ASP A 101 -29.70 13.59 -11.57
CA ASP A 101 -30.90 14.12 -12.25
C ASP A 101 -31.64 15.21 -11.45
N ASP A 102 -31.42 15.27 -10.13
CA ASP A 102 -31.95 16.33 -9.25
C ASP A 102 -31.12 17.64 -9.31
N GLY A 103 -30.07 17.67 -10.14
CA GLY A 103 -29.15 18.80 -10.30
C GLY A 103 -28.09 18.91 -9.20
N GLN A 104 -28.01 17.96 -8.26
CA GLN A 104 -26.98 17.96 -7.23
C GLN A 104 -25.64 17.47 -7.77
N LEU A 105 -24.59 18.22 -7.46
CA LEU A 105 -23.21 17.91 -7.81
C LEU A 105 -22.51 17.24 -6.63
N PHE A 106 -21.90 16.08 -6.88
CA PHE A 106 -21.14 15.31 -5.91
C PHE A 106 -19.70 15.14 -6.37
N GLU A 107 -18.77 15.41 -5.47
CA GLU A 107 -17.33 15.22 -5.73
C GLU A 107 -16.94 13.74 -5.76
N SER A 108 -17.79 12.82 -5.29
CA SER A 108 -17.46 11.39 -5.25
C SER A 108 -18.60 10.49 -5.75
N PRO A 109 -18.27 9.39 -6.47
CA PRO A 109 -19.25 8.37 -6.89
C PRO A 109 -20.03 7.73 -5.76
N SER A 110 -19.39 7.58 -4.60
CA SER A 110 -20.03 7.03 -3.40
C SER A 110 -21.03 8.02 -2.81
N GLY A 111 -20.70 9.32 -2.78
CA GLY A 111 -21.63 10.37 -2.34
C GLY A 111 -22.90 10.41 -3.19
N ALA A 112 -22.74 10.37 -4.52
CA ALA A 112 -23.86 10.28 -5.46
C ALA A 112 -24.71 9.01 -5.24
N ALA A 113 -24.07 7.85 -5.03
CA ALA A 113 -24.77 6.59 -4.81
C ALA A 113 -25.55 6.56 -3.48
N VAL A 114 -24.99 7.17 -2.42
CA VAL A 114 -25.66 7.31 -1.11
C VAL A 114 -26.88 8.23 -1.24
N ALA A 115 -26.77 9.34 -1.97
CA ALA A 115 -27.85 10.28 -2.18
C ALA A 115 -29.05 9.66 -2.91
N VAL A 116 -28.81 8.88 -3.97
CA VAL A 116 -29.90 8.27 -4.75
C VAL A 116 -30.51 7.02 -4.13
N ALA A 117 -29.71 6.16 -3.46
CA ALA A 117 -30.18 4.85 -3.02
C ALA A 117 -30.33 4.70 -1.50
N GLY A 118 -29.76 5.61 -0.72
CA GLY A 118 -29.68 5.52 0.74
C GLY A 118 -28.77 4.38 1.23
N GLY A 119 -27.91 4.68 2.21
CA GLY A 119 -26.96 3.71 2.78
C GLY A 119 -25.63 3.61 2.02
N ASN A 120 -24.69 2.83 2.56
CA ASN A 120 -23.33 2.73 2.03
C ASN A 120 -23.27 1.78 0.81
N HIS A 121 -22.93 2.30 -0.36
CA HIS A 121 -22.78 1.54 -1.61
C HIS A 121 -21.39 1.76 -2.22
N PRO A 122 -20.82 0.74 -2.89
CA PRO A 122 -19.55 0.88 -3.61
C PRO A 122 -19.76 1.74 -4.86
N GLY A 123 -19.66 3.07 -4.71
CA GLY A 123 -19.96 4.06 -5.75
C GLY A 123 -19.27 3.79 -7.10
N TRP A 124 -18.03 3.33 -7.09
CA TRP A 124 -17.27 3.10 -8.33
C TRP A 124 -17.76 1.89 -9.15
N ASP A 125 -18.33 0.87 -8.51
CA ASP A 125 -18.76 -0.35 -9.19
C ASP A 125 -20.21 -0.27 -9.68
N VAL A 126 -21.00 0.64 -9.11
CA VAL A 126 -22.44 0.77 -9.43
C VAL A 126 -22.72 1.65 -10.64
N TRP A 127 -21.92 2.70 -10.85
CA TRP A 127 -22.10 3.61 -11.97
C TRP A 127 -21.45 3.05 -13.23
N SER A 128 -22.25 2.91 -14.28
CA SER A 128 -21.83 2.44 -15.60
C SER A 128 -21.90 3.58 -16.60
N HIS A 129 -20.81 3.85 -17.28
CA HIS A 129 -20.74 4.88 -18.31
C HIS A 129 -21.41 4.39 -19.60
N LEU A 130 -22.48 5.06 -20.03
CA LEU A 130 -23.32 4.62 -21.15
C LEU A 130 -22.59 4.58 -22.50
N ARG A 131 -21.67 5.53 -22.75
CA ARG A 131 -20.90 5.57 -24.00
C ARG A 131 -19.90 4.41 -24.10
N SER A 132 -19.19 4.13 -23.02
CA SER A 132 -18.17 3.06 -22.99
C SER A 132 -18.74 1.67 -22.67
N GLY A 133 -19.92 1.61 -22.05
CA GLY A 133 -20.52 0.39 -21.50
C GLY A 133 -19.79 -0.16 -20.26
N MET A 134 -18.79 0.56 -19.73
CA MET A 134 -17.95 0.10 -18.62
C MET A 134 -18.33 0.78 -17.31
N THR A 135 -18.02 0.14 -16.19
CA THR A 135 -18.18 0.76 -14.87
C THR A 135 -17.08 1.78 -14.60
N LEU A 136 -17.32 2.75 -13.71
CA LEU A 136 -16.28 3.68 -13.29
C LEU A 136 -15.07 2.97 -12.68
N SER A 137 -15.28 1.86 -11.98
CA SER A 137 -14.25 0.97 -11.45
C SER A 137 -13.40 0.35 -12.56
N GLN A 138 -14.03 -0.09 -13.65
CA GLN A 138 -13.34 -0.59 -14.84
C GLN A 138 -12.59 0.51 -15.57
N LEU A 139 -13.17 1.70 -15.74
CA LEU A 139 -12.50 2.85 -16.33
C LEU A 139 -11.30 3.31 -15.50
N ARG A 140 -11.41 3.25 -14.16
CA ARG A 140 -10.29 3.51 -13.24
C ARG A 140 -9.23 2.43 -13.32
N SER A 141 -9.64 1.17 -13.45
CA SER A 141 -8.71 0.07 -13.68
C SER A 141 -8.01 0.23 -15.01
N MET A 142 -8.70 0.65 -16.07
CA MET A 142 -8.13 0.99 -17.36
C MET A 142 -7.24 2.22 -17.31
N LEU A 143 -7.56 3.24 -16.51
CA LEU A 143 -6.66 4.36 -16.27
C LEU A 143 -5.39 3.86 -15.61
N ASN A 144 -5.50 3.05 -14.57
CA ASN A 144 -4.34 2.45 -13.91
C ASN A 144 -3.55 1.58 -14.88
N SER A 145 -4.22 0.77 -15.72
CA SER A 145 -3.61 -0.12 -16.72
C SER A 145 -3.10 0.58 -17.97
N ALA A 146 -3.63 1.75 -18.33
CA ALA A 146 -3.14 2.59 -19.43
C ALA A 146 -2.02 3.51 -18.94
N ASN A 147 -2.03 3.88 -17.66
CA ASN A 147 -0.85 4.36 -16.97
C ASN A 147 0.18 3.22 -16.76
N ASP A 148 -0.28 1.97 -16.83
CA ASP A 148 0.48 0.72 -16.94
C ASP A 148 0.65 0.28 -18.42
N GLN A 149 0.80 1.24 -19.35
CA GLN A 149 1.65 0.93 -20.51
C GLN A 149 2.98 0.42 -19.95
N PRO A 150 3.62 -0.61 -20.54
CA PRO A 150 4.99 -0.96 -20.22
C PRO A 150 5.87 0.20 -20.72
N THR A 151 5.85 1.29 -19.97
CA THR A 151 6.86 2.32 -20.02
C THR A 151 8.09 1.60 -19.51
N ASP A 152 9.07 1.50 -20.39
CA ASP A 152 10.43 0.98 -20.17
C ASP A 152 11.20 1.78 -19.09
N LEU A 153 10.47 2.42 -18.15
CA LEU A 153 10.92 3.36 -17.13
C LEU A 153 10.10 3.27 -15.81
N SER A 154 8.97 2.53 -15.69
CA SER A 154 8.16 2.50 -14.45
C SER A 154 8.62 1.50 -13.37
N ASP A 155 9.58 0.63 -13.67
CA ASP A 155 10.06 -0.43 -12.76
C ASP A 155 11.56 -0.30 -12.40
N ASP A 156 12.08 0.93 -12.40
CA ASP A 156 13.49 1.20 -12.09
C ASP A 156 13.89 0.69 -10.69
N TRP A 157 12.96 0.61 -9.74
CA TRP A 157 13.28 0.12 -8.39
C TRP A 157 13.70 -1.37 -8.38
N LYS A 158 13.19 -2.23 -9.29
CA LYS A 158 13.60 -3.64 -9.39
C LYS A 158 15.00 -3.74 -9.99
N SER A 159 15.29 -2.93 -11.01
CA SER A 159 16.62 -2.81 -11.62
C SER A 159 17.63 -2.26 -10.62
N GLN A 160 17.28 -1.20 -9.90
CA GLN A 160 18.06 -0.64 -8.80
C GLN A 160 18.26 -1.64 -7.66
N LEU A 161 17.23 -2.42 -7.29
CA LEU A 161 17.37 -3.49 -6.29
C LEU A 161 18.40 -4.53 -6.74
N LYS A 162 18.26 -5.05 -7.97
CA LYS A 162 19.22 -5.99 -8.55
C LYS A 162 20.63 -5.39 -8.59
N MET A 163 20.76 -4.13 -8.99
CA MET A 163 22.03 -3.41 -9.06
C MET A 163 22.67 -3.26 -7.67
N VAL A 164 21.95 -2.75 -6.67
CA VAL A 164 22.44 -2.58 -5.29
C VAL A 164 22.88 -3.90 -4.71
N LEU A 165 22.05 -4.95 -4.83
CA LEU A 165 22.38 -6.26 -4.26
C LEU A 165 23.57 -6.91 -4.98
N SER A 166 23.69 -6.74 -6.30
CA SER A 166 24.87 -7.22 -7.05
C SER A 166 26.17 -6.52 -6.62
N ARG A 167 26.08 -5.26 -6.17
CA ARG A 167 27.22 -4.43 -5.72
C ARG A 167 27.51 -4.53 -4.22
N LEU A 168 26.74 -5.32 -3.45
CA LEU A 168 27.01 -5.52 -2.03
C LEU A 168 28.40 -6.15 -1.82
N PRO A 169 29.31 -5.48 -1.08
CA PRO A 169 30.63 -6.03 -0.77
C PRO A 169 30.52 -7.36 -0.01
N HIS A 170 31.51 -8.22 -0.20
CA HIS A 170 31.64 -9.45 0.58
C HIS A 170 31.73 -9.14 2.08
N GLY A 171 31.00 -9.89 2.91
CA GLY A 171 30.95 -9.69 4.37
C GLY A 171 30.06 -8.54 4.83
N ALA A 172 29.44 -7.77 3.93
CA ALA A 172 28.47 -6.74 4.27
C ALA A 172 27.03 -7.25 4.16
N TRP A 173 26.11 -6.66 4.93
CA TRP A 173 24.68 -6.96 4.84
C TRP A 173 23.83 -5.69 4.89
N THR A 174 22.57 -5.78 4.51
CA THR A 174 21.63 -4.65 4.58
C THR A 174 20.29 -5.10 5.13
N SER A 175 19.44 -4.15 5.55
CA SER A 175 18.11 -4.48 6.05
C SER A 175 17.02 -4.22 5.02
N TYR A 176 15.91 -4.98 5.10
CA TYR A 176 14.70 -4.68 4.32
C TYR A 176 14.21 -3.24 4.51
N GLY A 177 14.42 -2.67 5.70
CA GLY A 177 14.07 -1.28 6.01
C GLY A 177 14.94 -0.26 5.25
N ASP A 178 16.25 -0.49 5.17
CA ASP A 178 17.16 0.43 4.47
C ASP A 178 16.98 0.35 2.95
N LEU A 179 16.78 -0.85 2.41
CA LEU A 179 16.41 -1.03 1.01
C LEU A 179 15.06 -0.40 0.68
N GLY A 180 14.06 -0.54 1.56
CA GLY A 180 12.75 0.08 1.36
C GLY A 180 12.84 1.59 1.29
N ARG A 181 13.62 2.21 2.19
CA ARG A 181 13.87 3.66 2.15
C ARG A 181 14.67 4.10 0.93
N LEU A 182 15.64 3.29 0.48
CA LEU A 182 16.44 3.60 -0.71
C LEU A 182 15.58 3.63 -1.97
N LEU A 183 14.73 2.62 -2.13
CA LEU A 183 13.95 2.36 -3.34
C LEU A 183 12.56 3.02 -3.32
N GLY A 184 12.18 3.67 -2.21
CA GLY A 184 10.84 4.22 -2.02
C GLY A 184 9.76 3.15 -2.03
N ARG A 185 10.03 2.00 -1.41
CA ARG A 185 9.15 0.81 -1.38
C ARG A 185 8.94 0.28 0.03
N ASN A 186 7.83 -0.45 0.22
CA ASN A 186 7.54 -1.08 1.49
C ASN A 186 8.47 -2.31 1.72
N PRO A 187 9.10 -2.48 2.89
CA PRO A 187 9.88 -3.67 3.22
C PRO A 187 9.17 -5.01 2.97
N ARG A 188 7.84 -5.06 3.14
CA ARG A 188 7.02 -6.26 2.88
C ARG A 188 6.94 -6.58 1.39
N GLU A 189 6.79 -5.57 0.56
CA GLU A 189 6.78 -5.69 -0.91
C GLU A 189 8.13 -6.18 -1.42
N LEU A 190 9.23 -5.65 -0.86
CA LEU A 190 10.59 -6.15 -1.13
C LEU A 190 10.74 -7.62 -0.74
N GLY A 191 10.22 -8.01 0.43
CA GLY A 191 10.23 -9.40 0.89
C GLY A 191 9.52 -10.34 -0.07
N LEU A 192 8.30 -9.99 -0.52
CA LEU A 192 7.54 -10.77 -1.49
C LEU A 192 8.25 -10.86 -2.86
N HIS A 193 8.89 -9.77 -3.29
CA HIS A 193 9.65 -9.79 -4.54
C HIS A 193 10.89 -10.68 -4.43
N LEU A 194 11.66 -10.58 -3.34
CA LEU A 194 12.83 -11.42 -3.07
C LEU A 194 12.48 -12.90 -2.86
N SER A 195 11.26 -13.22 -2.43
CA SER A 195 10.79 -14.61 -2.31
C SER A 195 10.29 -15.21 -3.62
N THR A 196 10.10 -14.41 -4.67
CA THR A 196 9.56 -14.88 -5.96
C THR A 196 10.54 -14.72 -7.12
N THR A 197 11.59 -13.91 -6.93
CA THR A 197 12.55 -13.57 -7.97
C THR A 197 13.97 -13.94 -7.55
N GLU A 198 14.70 -14.65 -8.41
CA GLU A 198 16.11 -14.93 -8.17
C GLU A 198 16.93 -13.64 -8.31
N ILE A 199 17.55 -13.18 -7.21
CA ILE A 199 18.42 -12.00 -7.18
C ILE A 199 19.74 -12.36 -6.50
N THR A 200 20.85 -11.91 -7.10
CA THR A 200 22.19 -12.09 -6.54
C THR A 200 22.29 -11.46 -5.15
N ASN A 201 22.93 -12.15 -4.21
CA ASN A 201 23.14 -11.69 -2.83
C ASN A 201 21.85 -11.40 -2.02
N ALA A 202 20.68 -11.92 -2.44
CA ALA A 202 19.42 -11.77 -1.69
C ALA A 202 19.51 -12.27 -0.24
N HIS A 203 20.37 -13.26 0.03
CA HIS A 203 20.63 -13.79 1.38
C HIS A 203 21.28 -12.80 2.34
N ARG A 204 21.88 -11.71 1.84
CA ARG A 204 22.48 -10.64 2.66
C ARG A 204 21.48 -9.55 3.05
N VAL A 205 20.20 -9.73 2.69
CA VAL A 205 19.10 -8.87 3.14
C VAL A 205 18.50 -9.47 4.41
N LEU A 206 18.73 -8.81 5.54
CA LEU A 206 18.35 -9.29 6.87
C LEU A 206 17.25 -8.40 7.48
N GLN A 207 16.69 -8.85 8.60
CA GLN A 207 15.86 -7.99 9.45
C GLN A 207 16.72 -6.87 10.06
N HIS A 208 16.06 -5.79 10.52
CA HIS A 208 16.76 -4.64 11.11
C HIS A 208 17.64 -4.98 12.32
N ASN A 209 17.37 -6.11 12.99
CA ASN A 209 18.11 -6.63 14.14
C ASN A 209 19.26 -7.58 13.74
N GLY A 210 19.58 -7.69 12.45
CA GLY A 210 20.65 -8.56 11.95
C GLY A 210 20.30 -10.05 11.90
N ARG A 211 19.02 -10.43 12.08
CA ARG A 211 18.57 -11.82 11.94
C ARG A 211 18.10 -12.12 10.53
N ILE A 212 18.28 -13.36 10.10
CA ILE A 212 17.70 -13.87 8.85
C ILE A 212 16.18 -13.83 8.97
N SER A 213 15.50 -13.42 7.90
CA SER A 213 14.03 -13.48 7.84
C SER A 213 13.55 -14.92 8.03
N PRO A 214 12.57 -15.20 8.92
CA PRO A 214 12.08 -16.55 9.16
C PRO A 214 11.54 -17.25 7.91
N GLY A 215 10.98 -16.49 6.97
CA GLY A 215 10.47 -16.99 5.69
C GLY A 215 11.50 -17.02 4.57
N PHE A 216 12.80 -16.86 4.86
CA PHE A 216 13.82 -16.91 3.82
C PHE A 216 13.88 -18.30 3.18
N HIS A 217 13.84 -18.33 1.86
CA HIS A 217 14.11 -19.51 1.05
C HIS A 217 14.85 -19.09 -0.23
N TRP A 218 15.58 -20.03 -0.82
CA TRP A 218 16.18 -19.79 -2.13
C TRP A 218 15.10 -19.79 -3.22
N VAL A 219 15.29 -18.93 -4.21
CA VAL A 219 14.51 -18.92 -5.45
C VAL A 219 15.43 -19.44 -6.56
N GLY A 220 14.95 -20.40 -7.35
CA GLY A 220 15.76 -21.06 -8.37
C GLY A 220 16.67 -22.13 -7.77
N THR A 221 17.99 -21.88 -7.79
CA THR A 221 18.98 -22.87 -7.34
C THR A 221 19.13 -22.89 -5.82
N ASP A 222 18.89 -24.05 -5.19
CA ASP A 222 19.17 -24.24 -3.77
C ASP A 222 20.69 -24.22 -3.49
N ARG A 223 21.12 -23.33 -2.59
CA ARG A 223 22.52 -23.17 -2.19
C ARG A 223 22.81 -23.73 -0.79
N GLY A 224 21.87 -24.51 -0.24
CA GLY A 224 21.94 -25.10 1.10
C GLY A 224 21.57 -24.12 2.21
N ASP A 225 21.94 -24.44 3.45
CA ASP A 225 21.59 -23.59 4.60
C ASP A 225 22.24 -22.21 4.50
N VAL A 226 21.39 -21.18 4.35
CA VAL A 226 21.78 -19.77 4.29
C VAL A 226 22.66 -19.34 5.47
N ARG A 227 22.50 -19.95 6.65
CA ARG A 227 23.34 -19.65 7.83
C ARG A 227 24.79 -20.06 7.60
N VAL A 228 25.02 -21.21 6.98
CA VAL A 228 26.36 -21.70 6.67
C VAL A 228 27.03 -20.77 5.67
N LEU A 229 26.29 -20.31 4.66
CA LEU A 229 26.79 -19.40 3.65
C LEU A 229 27.13 -18.02 4.24
N LEU A 230 26.23 -17.42 5.03
CA LEU A 230 26.49 -16.14 5.69
C LEU A 230 27.65 -16.19 6.69
N ARG A 231 27.90 -17.33 7.37
CA ARG A 231 29.08 -17.52 8.22
C ARG A 231 30.37 -17.58 7.42
N ARG A 232 30.37 -18.31 6.29
CA ARG A 232 31.52 -18.37 5.39
C ARG A 232 31.86 -16.99 4.81
N GLU A 233 30.84 -16.18 4.55
CA GLU A 233 31.02 -14.80 4.09
C GLU A 233 31.46 -13.83 5.19
N GLY A 234 31.43 -14.25 6.46
CA GLY A 234 31.77 -13.42 7.61
C GLY A 234 30.66 -12.46 8.06
N VAL A 235 29.45 -12.58 7.49
CA VAL A 235 28.27 -11.78 7.86
C VAL A 235 27.69 -12.24 9.19
N LEU A 236 27.64 -13.55 9.41
CA LEU A 236 27.25 -14.14 10.69
C LEU A 236 28.49 -14.58 11.48
N PRO A 237 28.49 -14.42 12.82
CA PRO A 237 29.54 -14.97 13.66
C PRO A 237 29.52 -16.50 13.60
N GLN A 238 30.70 -17.11 13.77
CA GLN A 238 30.85 -18.57 13.79
C GLN A 238 29.97 -19.24 14.86
N ARG A 239 29.78 -18.54 16.00
CA ARG A 239 28.85 -18.91 17.06
C ARG A 239 27.84 -17.78 17.24
N GLY A 240 26.65 -17.95 16.66
CA GLY A 240 25.55 -17.00 16.78
C GLY A 240 24.58 -17.03 15.59
N SER A 241 23.54 -16.21 15.68
CA SER A 241 22.46 -16.09 14.68
C SER A 241 22.12 -14.64 14.31
N VAL A 242 22.90 -13.69 14.82
CA VAL A 242 22.74 -12.25 14.61
C VAL A 242 23.99 -11.75 13.90
N ALA A 243 23.79 -11.03 12.79
CA ALA A 243 24.87 -10.43 12.01
C ALA A 243 25.50 -9.24 12.74
N ASP A 244 26.78 -9.00 12.50
CA ASP A 244 27.51 -7.89 13.11
C ASP A 244 26.92 -6.55 12.66
N PRO A 245 26.38 -5.71 13.57
CA PRO A 245 25.81 -4.41 13.20
C PRO A 245 26.79 -3.48 12.49
N SER A 246 28.10 -3.61 12.72
CA SER A 246 29.13 -2.81 12.06
C SER A 246 29.28 -3.11 10.57
N GLN A 247 28.86 -4.30 10.14
CA GLN A 247 28.86 -4.74 8.74
C GLN A 247 27.57 -4.35 8.00
N ARG A 248 26.61 -3.71 8.69
CA ARG A 248 25.36 -3.26 8.08
C ARG A 248 25.60 -2.01 7.23
N LEU A 249 25.29 -2.09 5.95
CA LEU A 249 25.23 -0.92 5.08
C LEU A 249 23.95 -0.13 5.37
N SER A 250 24.14 1.10 5.84
CA SER A 250 23.08 2.09 6.00
C SER A 250 22.57 2.60 4.65
N LEU A 251 21.42 3.27 4.66
CA LEU A 251 20.84 3.95 3.49
C LEU A 251 21.87 4.78 2.71
N GLU A 252 22.68 5.58 3.41
CA GLU A 252 23.72 6.42 2.79
C GLU A 252 24.80 5.59 2.08
N SER A 253 25.20 4.46 2.66
CA SER A 253 26.19 3.57 2.05
C SER A 253 25.63 2.87 0.81
N LEU A 254 24.35 2.49 0.84
CA LEU A 254 23.67 1.89 -0.31
C LEU A 254 23.50 2.89 -1.46
N ARG A 255 23.21 4.18 -1.16
CA ARG A 255 23.16 5.24 -2.18
C ARG A 255 24.47 5.38 -2.93
N LYS A 256 25.60 5.32 -2.22
CA LYS A 256 26.93 5.37 -2.84
C LYS A 256 27.18 4.22 -3.80
N LEU A 257 26.65 3.03 -3.52
CA LEU A 257 26.75 1.88 -4.42
C LEU A 257 25.95 2.04 -5.73
N LEU A 258 24.92 2.90 -5.76
CA LEU A 258 24.18 3.19 -7.00
C LEU A 258 24.93 4.16 -7.91
N GLN A 259 25.76 5.05 -7.34
CA GLN A 259 26.42 6.14 -8.06
C GLN A 259 27.72 5.74 -8.78
N HIS A 260 28.26 4.54 -8.49
CA HIS A 260 29.47 3.97 -9.07
C HIS A 260 29.20 2.57 -9.60
#